data_AF-A0A4Y2JGL1-F1
#
_entry.id   AF-A0A4Y2JGL1-F1
#
_cell.length_a   1.000
_cell.length_b   1.000
_cell.length_c   1.000
_cell.angle_alpha   90.00
_cell.angle_beta   90.00
_cell.angle_gamma   90.00
#
_symmetry.space_group_name_H-M   'P 1'
#
loop_
_entity.id
_entity.type
_entity.pdbx_description
1 polymer ?
#
loop_
_entity_poly.entity_id
_entity_poly.type
_entity_poly.pdbx_seq_one_letter_code
_entity_poly.pdbx_strand_id
1 'polypeptide(L)'
;MSKRKCLSINEKNLFLHEVDKGVKKKDIALKFGIPPNSLSTIIKNCNKIQHYGSLNSCSKRLKTCVYEDVDEAVLKWIHTMRDKNVPISGLFIIEKALQFAKVLGYDEFRGSNG
;
A
#
# COMPACT_ATOMS: atom_id res chain seq x y z
N MET A 1 -20.99 6.20 19.94
CA MET A 1 -20.47 5.18 19.02
C MET A 1 -18.96 5.02 19.25
N SER A 2 -18.46 3.82 19.48
CA SER A 2 -17.01 3.60 19.65
C SER A 2 -16.30 3.77 18.30
N LYS A 3 -15.15 4.46 18.29
CA LYS A 3 -14.39 4.72 17.05
C LYS A 3 -13.88 3.40 16.47
N ARG A 4 -14.08 3.19 15.17
CA ARG A 4 -13.58 1.99 14.46
C ARG A 4 -12.06 1.98 14.46
N LYS A 5 -11.44 0.91 14.96
CA LYS A 5 -9.99 0.70 14.88
C LYS A 5 -9.57 0.54 13.42
N CYS A 6 -8.64 1.37 12.96
CA CYS A 6 -8.12 1.31 11.61
C CYS A 6 -6.81 0.50 11.60
N LEU A 7 -6.86 -0.67 10.98
CA LEU A 7 -5.78 -1.65 10.95
C LEU A 7 -4.89 -1.45 9.71
N SER A 8 -3.58 -1.53 9.90
CA SER A 8 -2.58 -1.55 8.83
C SER A 8 -2.67 -2.83 7.99
N ILE A 9 -2.12 -2.79 6.78
CA ILE A 9 -2.01 -3.98 5.92
C ILE A 9 -1.19 -5.07 6.63
N ASN A 10 -0.11 -4.69 7.30
CA ASN A 10 0.74 -5.63 8.03
C ASN A 10 0.01 -6.32 9.20
N GLU A 11 -0.75 -5.57 10.00
CA GLU A 11 -1.61 -6.16 11.06
C GLU A 11 -2.63 -7.15 10.47
N LYS A 12 -3.24 -6.82 9.33
CA LYS A 12 -4.19 -7.72 8.66
C LYS A 12 -3.51 -9.01 8.18
N ASN A 13 -2.30 -8.93 7.65
CA ASN A 13 -1.52 -10.11 7.25
C ASN A 13 -1.17 -11.00 8.45
N LEU A 14 -0.81 -10.39 9.60
CA LEU A 14 -0.57 -11.14 10.82
C LEU A 14 -1.81 -11.93 11.25
N PHE A 15 -3.02 -11.35 11.10
CA PHE A 15 -4.26 -12.08 11.42
C PHE A 15 -4.51 -13.24 10.47
N LEU A 16 -4.26 -13.05 9.17
CA LEU A 16 -4.40 -14.13 8.19
C LEU A 16 -3.44 -15.28 8.49
N HIS A 17 -2.20 -14.97 8.87
CA HIS A 17 -1.21 -15.98 9.26
C HIS A 17 -1.60 -16.74 10.54
N GLU A 18 -2.14 -16.06 11.56
CA GLU A 18 -2.62 -16.74 12.78
C GLU A 18 -3.87 -17.60 12.52
N VAL A 19 -4.73 -17.20 11.57
CA VAL A 19 -5.86 -18.01 11.11
C VAL A 19 -5.36 -19.26 10.36
N ASP A 20 -4.36 -19.12 9.49
CA ASP A 20 -3.76 -20.21 8.72
C ASP A 20 -3.10 -21.26 9.62
N LYS A 21 -2.43 -20.83 10.71
CA LYS A 21 -1.94 -21.70 11.79
C LYS A 21 -3.02 -22.49 12.54
N GLY A 22 -4.30 -22.24 12.27
CA GLY A 22 -5.41 -22.96 12.90
C GLY A 22 -5.88 -22.38 14.25
N VAL A 23 -5.44 -21.18 14.63
CA VAL A 23 -5.92 -20.53 15.86
C VAL A 23 -7.40 -20.16 15.70
N LYS A 24 -8.21 -20.39 16.73
CA LYS A 24 -9.64 -20.07 16.69
C LYS A 24 -9.85 -18.57 16.50
N LYS A 25 -10.76 -18.21 15.60
CA LYS A 25 -11.11 -16.80 15.28
C LYS A 25 -11.48 -15.97 16.51
N LYS A 26 -12.13 -16.58 17.51
CA LYS A 26 -12.51 -15.90 18.76
C LYS A 26 -11.28 -15.48 19.57
N ASP A 27 -10.28 -16.36 19.67
CA ASP A 27 -9.06 -16.10 20.43
C ASP A 27 -8.19 -15.05 19.74
N ILE A 28 -8.12 -15.08 18.41
CA ILE A 28 -7.46 -14.04 17.60
C ILE A 28 -8.16 -12.68 17.83
N ALA A 29 -9.48 -12.64 17.73
CA ALA A 29 -10.25 -11.41 17.93
C ALA A 29 -10.01 -10.80 19.32
N LEU A 30 -9.98 -11.64 20.36
CA LEU A 30 -9.67 -11.23 21.73
C LEU A 30 -8.24 -10.72 21.87
N LYS A 31 -7.25 -11.50 21.40
CA LYS A 31 -5.81 -11.19 21.45
C LYS A 31 -5.47 -9.85 20.82
N PHE A 32 -6.13 -9.50 19.72
CA PHE A 32 -5.86 -8.25 18.98
C PHE A 32 -6.87 -7.12 19.28
N GLY A 33 -7.83 -7.35 20.16
CA GLY A 33 -8.86 -6.39 20.56
C GLY A 33 -9.74 -5.93 19.39
N ILE A 34 -10.09 -6.85 18.49
CA ILE A 34 -10.94 -6.57 17.32
C ILE A 34 -12.27 -7.30 17.43
N PRO A 35 -13.37 -6.72 16.91
CA PRO A 35 -14.64 -7.44 16.82
C PRO A 35 -14.51 -8.66 15.89
N PRO A 36 -15.17 -9.79 16.20
CA PRO A 36 -15.13 -10.99 15.36
C PRO A 36 -15.68 -10.74 13.94
N ASN A 37 -16.60 -9.78 13.79
CA ASN A 37 -17.10 -9.34 12.49
C ASN A 37 -15.99 -8.71 11.63
N SER A 38 -15.11 -7.90 12.23
CA SER A 38 -13.97 -7.30 11.54
C SER A 38 -12.98 -8.35 11.06
N LEU A 39 -12.67 -9.35 11.90
CA LEU A 39 -11.83 -10.48 11.50
C LEU A 39 -12.42 -11.24 10.30
N SER A 40 -13.74 -11.44 10.30
CA SER A 40 -14.44 -12.11 9.21
C SER A 40 -14.35 -11.33 7.89
N THR A 41 -14.47 -10.00 7.92
CA THR A 41 -14.26 -9.14 6.75
C THR A 41 -12.81 -9.17 6.25
N ILE A 42 -11.83 -9.25 7.15
CA ILE A 42 -10.41 -9.35 6.80
C ILE A 42 -10.14 -10.68 6.08
N ILE A 43 -10.65 -11.80 6.60
CA ILE A 43 -10.54 -13.11 5.96
C ILE A 43 -11.18 -13.10 4.57
N LYS A 44 -12.38 -12.52 4.41
CA LYS A 44 -13.05 -12.41 3.10
C LYS A 44 -12.24 -11.60 2.07
N ASN A 45 -11.43 -10.64 2.53
CA ASN A 45 -10.59 -9.81 1.65
C ASN A 45 -9.14 -10.29 1.59
N CYS A 46 -8.84 -11.53 2.01
CA CYS A 46 -7.46 -12.03 2.12
C CYS A 46 -6.65 -11.87 0.83
N ASN A 47 -7.20 -12.25 -0.33
CA ASN A 47 -6.53 -12.16 -1.62
C ASN A 47 -6.06 -10.73 -1.93
N LYS A 48 -6.91 -9.73 -1.65
CA LYS A 48 -6.56 -8.32 -1.86
C LYS A 48 -5.44 -7.90 -0.89
N ILE A 49 -5.52 -8.30 0.37
CA ILE A 49 -4.54 -7.90 1.38
C ILE A 49 -3.17 -8.54 1.09
N GLN A 50 -3.15 -9.80 0.64
CA GLN A 50 -1.93 -10.54 0.33
C GLN A 50 -1.20 -9.98 -0.90
N HIS A 51 -1.95 -9.59 -1.95
CA HIS A 51 -1.39 -8.96 -3.16
C HIS A 51 -0.59 -7.69 -2.84
N TYR A 52 -1.11 -6.83 -1.96
CA TYR A 52 -0.43 -5.59 -1.54
C TYR A 52 0.49 -5.77 -0.33
N GLY A 53 0.45 -6.95 0.30
CA GLY A 53 1.15 -7.26 1.54
C GLY A 53 2.65 -7.51 1.37
N SER A 54 3.12 -7.72 0.14
CA SER A 54 4.55 -7.92 -0.14
C SER A 54 5.38 -6.65 0.09
N LEU A 55 4.76 -5.46 0.09
CA LEU A 55 5.37 -4.25 0.59
C LEU A 55 5.08 -4.16 2.09
N ASN A 56 6.13 -4.06 2.91
CA ASN A 56 6.07 -3.90 4.36
C ASN A 56 5.45 -2.53 4.74
N SER A 57 4.17 -2.36 4.42
CA SER A 57 3.50 -1.08 4.34
C SER A 57 2.76 -0.80 5.64
N CYS A 58 3.16 0.28 6.31
CA CYS A 58 2.40 0.88 7.41
C CYS A 58 1.06 1.48 6.94
N SER A 59 0.76 1.44 5.63
CA SER A 59 -0.50 1.94 5.09
C SER A 59 -1.69 1.17 5.66
N LYS A 60 -2.74 1.92 6.00
CA LYS A 60 -4.03 1.39 6.45
C LYS A 60 -5.02 1.21 5.30
N ARG A 61 -4.73 1.80 4.13
CA ARG A 61 -5.56 1.78 2.92
C ARG A 61 -4.81 1.12 1.78
N LEU A 62 -5.53 0.29 1.03
CA LEU A 62 -5.08 -0.15 -0.28
C LEU A 62 -5.25 1.04 -1.23
N LYS A 63 -4.15 1.50 -1.84
CA LYS A 63 -4.21 2.47 -2.93
C LYS A 63 -4.00 1.70 -4.22
N THR A 64 -4.99 1.75 -5.09
CA THR A 64 -4.84 1.38 -6.50
C THR A 64 -4.27 2.60 -7.20
N CYS A 65 -3.01 2.53 -7.65
CA CYS A 65 -2.49 3.55 -8.56
C CYS A 65 -2.97 3.17 -9.97
N VAL A 66 -3.44 4.16 -10.74
CA VAL A 66 -3.81 3.93 -12.16
C VAL A 66 -2.55 3.74 -13.01
N TYR A 67 -1.45 4.35 -12.58
CA TYR A 67 -0.18 4.39 -13.29
C TYR A 67 0.94 3.80 -12.40
N GLU A 68 0.80 2.54 -11.98
CA GLU A 68 1.77 1.85 -11.12
C GLU A 68 3.17 1.86 -11.72
N ASP A 69 3.29 1.62 -13.03
CA ASP A 69 4.58 1.58 -13.74
C ASP A 69 5.28 2.94 -13.75
N VAL A 70 4.51 4.03 -13.88
CA VAL A 70 5.06 5.40 -13.83
C VAL A 70 5.54 5.72 -12.42
N ASP A 71 4.75 5.41 -11.40
CA ASP A 71 5.10 5.65 -9.99
C ASP A 71 6.35 4.85 -9.60
N GLU A 72 6.45 3.59 -10.02
CA GLU A 72 7.62 2.74 -9.79
C GLU A 72 8.89 3.31 -10.48
N ALA A 73 8.78 3.75 -11.73
CA ALA A 73 9.90 4.36 -12.46
C ALA A 73 10.37 5.66 -11.79
N VAL A 74 9.44 6.52 -11.37
CA VAL A 74 9.74 7.75 -10.62
C VAL A 74 10.40 7.43 -9.30
N LEU A 75 9.89 6.46 -8.54
CA LEU A 75 10.45 6.05 -7.25
C LEU A 75 11.89 5.55 -7.40
N LYS A 76 12.17 4.68 -8.38
CA LYS A 76 13.53 4.20 -8.68
C LYS A 76 14.48 5.34 -9.02
N TRP A 77 14.01 6.30 -9.82
CA TRP A 77 14.79 7.47 -10.16
C TRP A 77 15.07 8.37 -8.95
N ILE A 78 14.08 8.61 -8.08
CA ILE A 78 14.27 9.37 -6.83
C ILE A 78 15.31 8.68 -5.95
N HIS A 79 15.26 7.37 -5.78
CA HIS A 79 16.27 6.62 -5.01
C HIS A 79 17.67 6.84 -5.58
N THR A 80 17.83 6.69 -6.90
CA THR A 80 19.10 6.91 -7.59
C THR A 80 19.66 8.33 -7.38
N MET A 81 18.79 9.33 -7.40
CA MET A 81 19.18 10.73 -7.20
C MET A 81 19.54 11.04 -5.74
N ARG A 82 18.84 10.40 -4.78
CA ARG A 82 19.17 10.48 -3.35
C ARG A 82 20.50 9.79 -3.03
N ASP A 83 20.79 8.66 -3.67
CA ASP A 83 22.08 7.97 -3.52
C ASP A 83 23.24 8.84 -4.04
N LYS A 84 22.97 9.70 -5.03
CA LYS A 84 23.89 10.72 -5.54
C LYS A 84 23.88 12.03 -4.73
N ASN A 85 23.13 12.07 -3.63
CA ASN A 85 22.96 13.22 -2.74
C ASN A 85 22.49 14.50 -3.47
N VAL A 86 21.72 14.34 -4.56
CA VAL A 86 21.18 15.46 -5.34
C VAL A 86 19.82 15.86 -4.77
N PRO A 87 19.63 17.13 -4.36
CA PRO A 87 18.32 17.60 -3.92
C PRO A 87 17.36 17.65 -5.11
N ILE A 88 16.18 17.06 -4.95
CA ILE A 88 15.15 16.98 -5.99
C ILE A 88 13.96 17.85 -5.57
N SER A 89 13.63 18.83 -6.39
CA SER A 89 12.42 19.65 -6.22
C SER A 89 11.18 18.91 -6.72
N GLY A 90 10.01 19.18 -6.13
CA GLY A 90 8.75 18.56 -6.54
C GLY A 90 8.41 18.76 -8.03
N LEU A 91 8.70 19.95 -8.59
CA LEU A 91 8.54 20.21 -10.02
C LEU A 91 9.37 19.28 -10.91
N PHE A 92 10.57 18.92 -10.45
CA PHE A 92 11.46 18.02 -11.19
C PHE A 92 10.94 16.58 -11.16
N ILE A 93 10.31 16.17 -10.06
CA ILE A 93 9.61 14.88 -9.96
C ILE A 93 8.44 14.83 -10.94
N ILE A 94 7.64 15.90 -11.01
CA ILE A 94 6.50 15.99 -11.94
C ILE A 94 6.96 15.90 -13.39
N GLU A 95 8.00 16.66 -13.76
CA GLU A 95 8.55 16.62 -15.12
C GLU A 95 9.09 15.22 -15.46
N LYS A 96 9.76 14.57 -14.51
CA LYS A 96 10.24 13.20 -14.71
C LYS A 96 9.11 12.19 -14.84
N ALA A 97 8.05 12.34 -14.06
CA ALA A 97 6.85 11.49 -14.16
C ALA A 97 6.19 11.63 -15.54
N LEU A 98 6.08 12.85 -16.07
CA LEU A 98 5.57 13.10 -17.42
C LEU A 98 6.45 12.43 -18.50
N GLN A 99 7.78 12.50 -18.35
CA GLN A 99 8.70 11.81 -19.27
C GLN A 99 8.51 10.29 -19.23
N PHE A 100 8.43 9.69 -18.05
CA PHE A 100 8.22 8.25 -17.91
C PHE A 100 6.85 7.83 -18.44
N ALA A 101 5.80 8.58 -18.15
CA ALA A 101 4.47 8.33 -18.68
C ALA A 101 4.46 8.32 -20.20
N LYS A 102 5.11 9.29 -20.86
CA LYS A 102 5.22 9.33 -22.32
C LYS A 102 5.95 8.12 -22.89
N VAL A 103 7.05 7.69 -22.25
CA VAL A 103 7.81 6.50 -22.66
C VAL A 103 6.98 5.23 -22.50
N LEU A 104 6.13 5.16 -21.48
CA LEU A 104 5.24 4.03 -21.21
C LEU A 104 3.92 4.08 -22.02
N GLY A 105 3.72 5.12 -22.84
CA GLY A 105 2.52 5.26 -23.69
C GLY A 105 1.29 5.85 -22.99
N TYR A 106 1.47 6.52 -21.86
CA TYR A 106 0.40 7.22 -21.13
C TYR A 106 0.35 8.71 -21.50
N ASP A 107 -0.13 9.03 -22.71
CA ASP A 107 -0.24 10.42 -23.18
C ASP A 107 -1.25 11.26 -22.39
N GLU A 108 -2.23 10.63 -21.72
CA GLU A 108 -3.21 11.31 -20.86
C GLU A 108 -2.71 11.55 -19.43
N PHE A 109 -1.49 11.12 -19.09
CA PHE A 109 -0.95 11.32 -17.75
C PHE A 109 -0.71 12.81 -17.50
N ARG A 110 -1.41 13.35 -16.50
CA ARG A 110 -1.25 14.73 -16.04
C ARG A 110 -0.61 14.71 -14.66
N GLY A 111 0.61 15.21 -14.56
CA GLY A 111 1.25 15.41 -13.27
C GLY A 111 0.44 16.39 -12.41
N SER A 112 -0.05 15.93 -11.27
CA SER A 112 -0.75 16.77 -10.29
C SER A 112 0.22 17.26 -9.21
N ASN A 113 -0.13 18.37 -8.56
CA ASN A 113 0.65 18.90 -7.42
C ASN A 113 0.40 18.14 -6.09
N GLY A 114 -0.20 16.94 -6.15
CA GLY A 114 -0.60 16.14 -4.99
C GLY A 114 -2.03 16.39 -4.54
#